data_AF-A0A7R9YER7-F1
#
_entry.id   AF-A0A7R9YER7-F1
#
_cell.length_a   1.000
_cell.length_b   1.000
_cell.length_c   1.000
_cell.angle_alpha   90.00
_cell.angle_beta   90.00
_cell.angle_gamma   90.00
#
_symmetry.space_group_name_H-M   'P 1'
#
loop_
_entity.id
_entity.type
_entity.pdbx_description
1 polymer ?
#
loop_
_entity_poly.entity_id
_entity_poly.type
_entity_poly.pdbx_seq_one_letter_code
_entity_poly.pdbx_strand_id
1 'polypeptide(L)'
;REREKQISFFSTQAAQRETAMDAILDRLHTKGESNLAEDRVQQLRGELENSEAERARLGERLAMLEGSLQEALKRKDAADLARNLEVQQLREGLSMARIDLKTAEEQLCALRARAPAQSDAAQGRDRILHAKDNPYVEALKEKVAAQKKEIANLSKELKALADSSQGSSGSGESVNAAKLRQRLKTMFAERVKVLREAVYLLTGWKVDMATDRENPQLRLRSMYAEKEDDSLLFAWKSPKDSAEAAPEAAGAKAGTEDERELQLLETPFALGADSRSFIYLEKYHSVPA
;
A
#
# COMPACT_ATOMS: atom_id res chain seq x y z
N ARG A 1 121.38 -29.01 25.62
CA ARG A 1 121.26 -27.58 25.25
C ARG A 1 120.42 -27.36 23.99
N GLU A 2 120.86 -27.76 22.79
CA GLU A 2 120.07 -27.49 21.55
C GLU A 2 118.75 -28.27 21.48
N ARG A 3 118.77 -29.57 21.86
CA ARG A 3 117.55 -30.40 21.93
C ARG A 3 116.52 -29.90 22.96
N GLU A 4 116.96 -29.36 24.09
CA GLU A 4 116.06 -28.84 25.14
C GLU A 4 115.34 -27.56 24.67
N LYS A 5 116.01 -26.72 23.87
CA LYS A 5 115.40 -25.54 23.25
C LYS A 5 114.35 -25.94 22.20
N GLN A 6 114.60 -27.00 21.42
CA GLN A 6 113.62 -27.50 20.47
C GLN A 6 112.40 -28.10 21.17
N ILE A 7 112.60 -28.88 22.24
CA ILE A 7 111.50 -29.47 23.02
C ILE A 7 110.63 -28.39 23.68
N SER A 8 111.23 -27.36 24.28
CA SER A 8 110.48 -26.25 24.88
C SER A 8 109.72 -25.42 23.84
N PHE A 9 110.29 -25.21 22.64
CA PHE A 9 109.60 -24.55 21.54
C PHE A 9 108.37 -25.33 21.07
N PHE A 10 108.49 -26.64 20.85
CA PHE A 10 107.35 -27.48 20.45
C PHE A 10 106.30 -27.61 21.56
N SER A 11 106.71 -27.66 22.82
CA SER A 11 105.78 -27.66 23.96
C SER A 11 105.01 -26.35 24.07
N THR A 12 105.66 -25.21 23.85
CA THR A 12 105.00 -23.89 23.85
C THR A 12 104.03 -23.77 22.67
N GLN A 13 104.41 -24.28 21.49
CA GLN A 13 103.55 -24.31 20.32
C GLN A 13 102.35 -25.24 20.49
N ALA A 14 102.50 -26.37 21.18
CA ALA A 14 101.40 -27.27 21.51
C ALA A 14 100.42 -26.61 22.49
N ALA A 15 100.92 -25.96 23.56
CA ALA A 15 100.08 -25.23 24.52
C ALA A 15 99.32 -24.06 23.87
N GLN A 16 99.92 -23.38 22.90
CA GLN A 16 99.25 -22.34 22.11
C GLN A 16 98.15 -22.89 21.19
N ARG A 17 98.34 -24.10 20.65
CA ARG A 17 97.31 -24.77 19.85
C ARG A 17 96.15 -25.26 20.71
N GLU A 18 96.43 -25.76 21.90
CA GLU A 18 95.43 -26.22 22.85
C GLU A 18 94.55 -25.06 23.34
N THR A 19 95.17 -23.95 23.75
CA THR A 19 94.44 -22.71 24.11
C THR A 19 93.65 -22.10 22.95
N ALA A 20 94.15 -22.20 21.71
CA ALA A 20 93.39 -21.77 20.54
C ALA A 20 92.21 -22.71 20.23
N MET A 21 92.36 -24.01 20.44
CA MET A 21 91.26 -24.97 20.28
C MET A 21 90.19 -24.77 21.35
N ASP A 22 90.59 -24.54 22.59
CA ASP A 22 89.67 -24.25 23.70
C ASP A 22 88.91 -22.95 23.47
N ALA A 23 89.56 -21.90 22.93
CA ALA A 23 88.89 -20.64 22.55
C ALA A 23 87.92 -20.80 21.37
N ILE A 24 88.19 -21.73 20.44
CA ILE A 24 87.29 -22.06 19.33
C ILE A 24 86.10 -22.88 19.83
N LEU A 25 86.32 -23.83 20.74
CA LEU A 25 85.27 -24.62 21.38
C LEU A 25 84.37 -23.75 22.26
N ASP A 26 84.92 -22.80 23.02
CA ASP A 26 84.15 -21.84 23.80
C ASP A 26 83.29 -20.92 22.92
N ARG A 27 83.79 -20.52 21.73
CA ARG A 27 83.00 -19.78 20.72
C ARG A 27 81.93 -20.62 20.03
N LEU A 28 82.12 -21.92 19.89
CA LEU A 28 81.07 -22.82 19.40
C LEU A 28 80.02 -23.09 20.50
N HIS A 29 80.44 -23.05 21.77
CA HIS A 29 79.58 -23.18 22.94
C HIS A 29 78.92 -21.86 23.39
N THR A 30 79.17 -20.72 22.72
CA THR A 30 78.33 -19.52 22.85
C THR A 30 76.98 -19.74 22.15
N LYS A 31 76.17 -20.64 22.70
CA LYS A 31 74.74 -20.57 23.08
C LYS A 31 73.82 -19.47 22.53
N GLY A 32 74.30 -18.34 22.00
CA GLY A 32 73.47 -17.22 21.57
C GLY A 32 72.61 -17.53 20.34
N GLU A 33 73.17 -18.19 19.32
CA GLU A 33 72.46 -18.45 18.06
C GLU A 33 71.49 -19.65 18.14
N SER A 34 71.81 -20.69 18.92
CA SER A 34 70.87 -21.81 19.15
C SER A 34 69.70 -21.36 20.02
N ASN A 35 69.95 -20.56 21.07
CA ASN A 35 68.88 -20.05 21.92
C ASN A 35 67.94 -19.09 21.15
N LEU A 36 68.48 -18.21 20.30
CA LEU A 36 67.65 -17.32 19.45
C LEU A 36 66.81 -18.10 18.42
N ALA A 37 67.37 -19.15 17.83
CA ALA A 37 66.64 -20.03 16.93
C ALA A 37 65.57 -20.84 17.67
N GLU A 38 65.88 -21.35 18.86
CA GLU A 38 64.96 -22.06 19.75
C GLU A 38 63.81 -21.15 20.21
N ASP A 39 64.09 -19.92 20.62
CA ASP A 39 63.09 -18.92 21.00
C ASP A 39 62.16 -18.58 19.82
N ARG A 40 62.71 -18.45 18.61
CA ARG A 40 61.91 -18.21 17.41
C ARG A 40 61.04 -19.41 17.04
N VAL A 41 61.55 -20.63 17.21
CA VAL A 41 60.77 -21.87 17.02
C VAL A 41 59.65 -22.00 18.06
N GLN A 42 59.91 -21.62 19.32
CA GLN A 42 58.87 -21.59 20.37
C GLN A 42 57.80 -20.54 20.07
N GLN A 43 58.20 -19.35 19.60
CA GLN A 43 57.25 -18.30 19.21
C GLN A 43 56.36 -18.76 18.03
N LEU A 44 56.95 -19.36 16.99
CA LEU A 44 56.20 -19.89 15.84
C LEU A 44 55.28 -21.05 16.24
N ARG A 45 55.66 -21.88 17.21
CA ARG A 45 54.78 -22.92 17.77
C ARG A 45 53.59 -22.33 18.49
N GLY A 46 53.80 -21.29 19.32
CA GLY A 46 52.70 -20.58 19.99
C GLY A 46 51.77 -19.87 19.01
N GLU A 47 52.31 -19.25 17.95
CA GLU A 47 51.51 -18.67 16.86
C GLU A 47 50.71 -19.74 16.11
N LEU A 48 51.31 -20.90 15.85
CA LEU A 48 50.63 -22.04 15.22
C LEU A 48 49.49 -22.56 16.11
N GLU A 49 49.73 -22.79 17.39
CA GLU A 49 48.72 -23.22 18.37
C GLU A 49 47.57 -22.22 18.48
N ASN A 50 47.87 -20.92 18.50
CA ASN A 50 46.85 -19.87 18.49
C ASN A 50 46.02 -19.89 17.19
N SER A 51 46.67 -20.06 16.04
CA SER A 51 45.99 -20.16 14.75
C SER A 51 45.12 -21.42 14.64
N GLU A 52 45.56 -22.53 15.22
CA GLU A 52 44.81 -23.79 15.29
C GLU A 52 43.60 -23.65 16.23
N ALA A 53 43.76 -22.97 17.37
CA ALA A 53 42.66 -22.66 18.27
C ALA A 53 41.63 -21.71 17.63
N GLU A 54 42.07 -20.72 16.86
CA GLU A 54 41.17 -19.84 16.09
C GLU A 54 40.44 -20.59 15.00
N ARG A 55 41.12 -21.47 14.26
CA ARG A 55 40.49 -22.35 13.26
C ARG A 55 39.45 -23.28 13.89
N ALA A 56 39.73 -23.85 15.07
CA ALA A 56 38.78 -24.67 15.80
C ALA A 56 37.52 -23.88 16.20
N ARG A 57 37.70 -22.66 16.76
CA ARG A 57 36.58 -21.76 17.12
C ARG A 57 35.74 -21.36 15.91
N LEU A 58 36.39 -21.06 14.79
CA LEU A 58 35.69 -20.74 13.54
C LEU A 58 34.95 -21.96 12.99
N GLY A 59 35.54 -23.16 13.09
CA GLY A 59 34.89 -24.42 12.72
C GLY A 59 33.62 -24.70 13.53
N GLU A 60 33.68 -24.54 14.85
CA GLU A 60 32.51 -24.67 15.73
C GLU A 60 31.41 -23.66 15.37
N ARG A 61 31.80 -22.40 15.08
CA ARG A 61 30.85 -21.36 14.70
C ARG A 61 30.21 -21.63 13.33
N LEU A 62 30.97 -22.14 12.36
CA LEU A 62 30.44 -22.57 11.07
C LEU A 62 29.45 -23.73 11.24
N ALA A 63 29.79 -24.74 12.04
CA ALA A 63 28.88 -25.85 12.33
C ALA A 63 27.57 -25.39 12.99
N MET A 64 27.63 -24.45 13.93
CA MET A 64 26.43 -23.85 14.53
C MET A 64 25.59 -23.07 13.50
N LEU A 65 26.23 -22.29 12.63
CA LEU A 65 25.54 -21.53 11.59
C LEU A 65 24.89 -22.44 10.54
N GLU A 66 25.57 -23.51 10.12
CA GLU A 66 25.02 -24.52 9.20
C GLU A 66 23.80 -25.23 9.82
N GLY A 67 23.87 -25.60 11.10
CA GLY A 67 22.72 -26.15 11.82
C GLY A 67 21.54 -25.19 11.88
N SER A 68 21.79 -23.93 12.23
CA SER A 68 20.75 -22.88 12.26
C SER A 68 20.12 -22.64 10.88
N LEU A 69 20.93 -22.65 9.82
CA LEU A 69 20.46 -22.50 8.45
C LEU A 69 19.57 -23.69 8.02
N GLN A 70 19.97 -24.93 8.34
CA GLN A 70 19.17 -26.12 8.05
C GLN A 70 17.83 -26.10 8.79
N GLU A 71 17.80 -25.66 10.06
CA GLU A 71 16.56 -25.48 10.80
C GLU A 71 15.67 -24.39 10.19
N ALA A 72 16.26 -23.26 9.79
CA ALA A 72 15.52 -22.17 9.15
C ALA A 72 14.90 -22.62 7.82
N LEU A 73 15.61 -23.42 7.03
CA LEU A 73 15.09 -24.01 5.79
C LEU A 73 13.92 -24.95 6.08
N LYS A 74 14.06 -25.88 7.04
CA LYS A 74 12.96 -26.77 7.45
C LYS A 74 11.73 -26.02 7.93
N ARG A 75 11.91 -24.94 8.71
CA ARG A 75 10.81 -24.07 9.14
C ARG A 75 10.14 -23.37 7.97
N LYS A 76 10.92 -22.91 6.98
CA LYS A 76 10.38 -22.29 5.76
C LYS A 76 9.57 -23.30 4.94
N ASP A 77 10.10 -24.50 4.71
CA ASP A 77 9.39 -25.54 3.94
C ASP A 77 8.08 -25.95 4.63
N ALA A 78 8.08 -26.07 5.97
CA ALA A 78 6.88 -26.33 6.74
C ALA A 78 5.85 -25.20 6.64
N ALA A 79 6.29 -23.94 6.68
CA ALA A 79 5.42 -22.78 6.53
C ALA A 79 4.82 -22.69 5.11
N ASP A 80 5.61 -23.01 4.09
CA ASP A 80 5.14 -23.00 2.70
C ASP A 80 4.15 -24.15 2.44
N LEU A 81 4.35 -25.33 3.05
CA LEU A 81 3.37 -26.41 3.02
C LEU A 81 2.05 -26.01 3.69
N ALA A 82 2.11 -25.36 4.86
CA ALA A 82 0.92 -24.89 5.57
C ALA A 82 0.12 -23.87 4.76
N ARG A 83 0.80 -22.90 4.14
CA ARG A 83 0.17 -21.92 3.22
C ARG A 83 -0.49 -22.60 2.03
N ASN A 84 0.17 -23.61 1.44
CA ASN A 84 -0.39 -24.34 0.31
C ASN A 84 -1.65 -25.11 0.68
N LEU A 85 -1.70 -25.72 1.87
CA LEU A 85 -2.89 -26.38 2.40
C LEU A 85 -4.03 -25.39 2.64
N GLU A 86 -3.74 -24.22 3.21
CA GLU A 86 -4.73 -23.15 3.41
C GLU A 86 -5.31 -22.66 2.07
N VAL A 87 -4.45 -22.45 1.06
CA VAL A 87 -4.90 -22.07 -0.29
C VAL A 87 -5.77 -23.16 -0.93
N GLN A 88 -5.45 -24.44 -0.71
CA GLN A 88 -6.30 -25.55 -1.19
C GLN A 88 -7.67 -25.54 -0.51
N GLN A 89 -7.73 -25.40 0.82
CA GLN A 89 -8.99 -25.30 1.57
C GLN A 89 -9.84 -24.12 1.10
N LEU A 90 -9.22 -22.95 0.85
CA LEU A 90 -9.91 -21.79 0.31
C LEU A 90 -10.44 -22.03 -1.11
N ARG A 91 -9.69 -22.74 -1.96
CA ARG A 91 -10.15 -23.11 -3.32
C ARG A 91 -11.33 -24.08 -3.28
N GLU A 92 -11.28 -25.06 -2.40
CA GLU A 92 -12.38 -26.00 -2.18
C GLU A 92 -13.62 -25.27 -1.66
N GLY A 93 -13.47 -24.42 -0.64
CA GLY A 93 -14.55 -23.59 -0.11
C GLY A 93 -15.17 -22.67 -1.17
N LEU A 94 -14.34 -22.05 -2.01
CA LEU A 94 -14.80 -21.22 -3.13
C LEU A 94 -15.51 -22.05 -4.20
N SER A 95 -15.07 -23.28 -4.45
CA SER A 95 -15.74 -24.20 -5.39
C SER A 95 -17.13 -24.60 -4.89
N MET A 96 -17.27 -24.87 -3.59
CA MET A 96 -18.56 -25.20 -2.97
C MET A 96 -19.51 -24.00 -3.00
N ALA A 97 -19.05 -22.81 -2.63
CA ALA A 97 -19.85 -21.60 -2.68
C ALA A 97 -20.34 -21.26 -4.10
N ARG A 98 -19.55 -21.58 -5.14
CA ARG A 98 -19.99 -21.44 -6.55
C ARG A 98 -21.09 -22.43 -6.91
N ILE A 99 -21.06 -23.65 -6.39
CA ILE A 99 -22.12 -24.64 -6.61
C ILE A 99 -23.40 -24.18 -5.90
N ASP A 100 -23.28 -23.73 -4.65
CA ASP A 100 -24.42 -23.21 -3.88
C ASP A 100 -25.05 -22.00 -4.57
N LEU A 101 -24.23 -21.08 -5.10
CA LEU A 101 -24.72 -19.94 -5.88
C LEU A 101 -25.50 -20.39 -7.12
N LYS A 102 -24.96 -21.33 -7.90
CA LYS A 102 -25.63 -21.86 -9.10
C LYS A 102 -26.96 -22.52 -8.75
N THR A 103 -27.00 -23.33 -7.70
CA THR A 103 -28.24 -23.98 -7.28
C THR A 103 -29.28 -22.95 -6.79
N ALA A 104 -28.87 -21.91 -6.09
CA ALA A 104 -29.76 -20.81 -5.69
C ALA A 104 -30.27 -20.02 -6.91
N GLU A 105 -29.42 -19.75 -7.89
CA GLU A 105 -29.81 -19.11 -9.16
C GLU A 105 -30.82 -19.95 -9.95
N GLU A 106 -30.61 -21.27 -10.03
CA GLU A 106 -31.55 -22.21 -10.64
C GLU A 106 -32.90 -22.21 -9.92
N GLN A 107 -32.90 -22.18 -8.58
CA GLN A 107 -34.12 -22.06 -7.78
C GLN A 107 -34.86 -20.74 -8.04
N LEU A 108 -34.14 -19.61 -8.15
CA LEU A 108 -34.73 -18.32 -8.48
C LEU A 108 -35.29 -18.29 -9.91
N CYS A 109 -34.59 -18.90 -10.87
CA CYS A 109 -35.07 -19.06 -12.24
C CYS A 109 -36.35 -19.91 -12.28
N ALA A 110 -36.43 -21.01 -11.52
CA ALA A 110 -37.62 -21.85 -11.43
C ALA A 110 -38.80 -21.10 -10.80
N LEU A 111 -38.57 -20.30 -9.75
CA LEU A 111 -39.59 -19.46 -9.14
C LEU A 111 -40.05 -18.34 -10.08
N ARG A 112 -39.13 -17.71 -10.83
CA ARG A 112 -39.46 -16.71 -11.85
C ARG A 112 -40.26 -17.31 -13.01
N ALA A 113 -39.97 -18.54 -13.41
CA ALA A 113 -40.74 -19.27 -14.43
C ALA A 113 -42.14 -19.68 -13.95
N ARG A 114 -42.30 -19.95 -12.65
CA ARG A 114 -43.59 -20.31 -12.03
C ARG A 114 -44.44 -19.08 -11.68
N ALA A 115 -43.82 -17.93 -11.45
CA ALA A 115 -44.54 -16.67 -11.33
C ALA A 115 -45.16 -16.32 -12.70
N PRO A 116 -46.46 -16.03 -12.78
CA PRO A 116 -47.05 -15.56 -14.04
C PRO A 116 -46.30 -14.29 -14.45
N ALA A 117 -45.82 -14.28 -15.71
CA ALA A 117 -44.98 -13.24 -16.28
C ALA A 117 -45.41 -11.84 -15.83
N GLN A 118 -44.66 -11.23 -14.91
CA GLN A 118 -44.76 -9.81 -14.62
C GLN A 118 -44.14 -9.02 -15.77
N SER A 119 -44.69 -9.10 -16.98
CA SER A 119 -44.31 -8.19 -18.08
C SER A 119 -45.25 -8.20 -19.27
N ASP A 120 -46.56 -8.43 -19.09
CA ASP A 120 -47.53 -8.22 -20.20
C ASP A 120 -48.90 -7.72 -19.73
N ALA A 121 -48.96 -7.08 -18.55
CA ALA A 121 -50.05 -6.16 -18.25
C ALA A 121 -49.81 -4.89 -19.09
N ALA A 122 -50.21 -4.99 -20.35
CA ALA A 122 -50.14 -3.97 -21.38
C ALA A 122 -50.31 -2.55 -20.81
N GLN A 123 -49.26 -1.74 -20.90
CA GLN A 123 -49.25 -0.29 -20.65
C GLN A 123 -50.11 0.49 -21.66
N GLY A 124 -51.20 -0.09 -22.17
CA GLY A 124 -52.02 0.52 -23.22
C GLY A 124 -53.52 0.24 -23.20
N ARG A 125 -54.05 -0.71 -22.42
CA ARG A 125 -55.51 -0.98 -22.47
C ARG A 125 -56.23 -1.19 -21.15
N ASP A 126 -55.60 -1.75 -20.13
CA ASP A 126 -56.33 -2.11 -18.90
C ASP A 126 -55.77 -1.38 -17.68
N ARG A 127 -56.61 -0.55 -17.05
CA ARG A 127 -56.29 0.09 -15.76
C ARG A 127 -56.67 -0.86 -14.63
N ILE A 128 -55.70 -1.23 -13.81
CA ILE A 128 -55.96 -2.02 -12.61
C ILE A 128 -56.60 -1.12 -11.57
N LEU A 129 -57.87 -1.37 -11.25
CA LEU A 129 -58.59 -0.73 -10.16
C LEU A 129 -58.43 -1.59 -8.89
N HIS A 130 -58.02 -0.97 -7.79
CA HIS A 130 -58.11 -1.56 -6.46
C HIS A 130 -59.15 -0.79 -5.65
N ALA A 131 -59.81 -1.47 -4.71
CA ALA A 131 -60.66 -0.81 -3.73
C ALA A 131 -59.81 0.17 -2.91
N LYS A 132 -60.30 1.40 -2.74
CA LYS A 132 -59.62 2.44 -1.95
C LYS A 132 -59.41 1.99 -0.50
N ASP A 133 -60.35 1.20 0.02
CA ASP A 133 -60.25 0.54 1.31
C ASP A 133 -60.08 -0.98 1.07
N ASN A 134 -58.82 -1.37 0.99
CA ASN A 134 -58.37 -2.75 0.92
C ASN A 134 -57.78 -3.12 2.31
N PRO A 135 -57.94 -4.36 2.82
CA PRO A 135 -57.29 -4.81 4.06
C PRO A 135 -55.78 -4.48 4.13
N TYR A 136 -55.09 -4.43 2.98
CA TYR A 136 -53.71 -3.95 2.91
C TYR A 136 -53.54 -2.48 3.32
N VAL A 137 -54.44 -1.60 2.85
CA VAL A 137 -54.43 -0.17 3.15
C VAL A 137 -54.76 0.06 4.63
N GLU A 138 -55.64 -0.73 5.23
CA GLU A 138 -55.93 -0.68 6.67
C GLU A 138 -54.72 -1.09 7.51
N ALA A 139 -54.08 -2.22 7.18
CA ALA A 139 -52.85 -2.64 7.85
C ALA A 139 -51.71 -1.60 7.70
N LEU A 140 -51.64 -0.90 6.56
CA LEU A 140 -50.68 0.18 6.34
C LEU A 140 -51.01 1.40 7.20
N LYS A 141 -52.30 1.80 7.29
CA LYS A 141 -52.76 2.88 8.17
C LYS A 141 -52.44 2.57 9.64
N GLU A 142 -52.62 1.33 10.07
CA GLU A 142 -52.29 0.89 11.43
C GLU A 142 -50.79 0.96 11.71
N LYS A 143 -49.94 0.47 10.79
CA LYS A 143 -48.47 0.59 10.90
C LYS A 143 -48.02 2.04 10.96
N VAL A 144 -48.57 2.90 10.12
CA VAL A 144 -48.27 4.34 10.14
C VAL A 144 -48.74 4.98 11.45
N ALA A 145 -49.89 4.58 11.99
CA ALA A 145 -50.37 5.07 13.28
C ALA A 145 -49.48 4.60 14.44
N ALA A 146 -49.01 3.35 14.41
CA ALA A 146 -48.06 2.81 15.38
C ALA A 146 -46.72 3.56 15.34
N GLN A 147 -46.15 3.75 14.15
CA GLN A 147 -44.91 4.51 13.95
C GLN A 147 -45.05 5.97 14.40
N LYS A 148 -46.19 6.62 14.12
CA LYS A 148 -46.45 7.98 14.60
C LYS A 148 -46.52 8.07 16.13
N LYS A 149 -47.10 7.07 16.80
CA LYS A 149 -47.12 6.99 18.26
C LYS A 149 -45.70 6.78 18.83
N GLU A 150 -44.90 5.94 18.19
CA GLU A 150 -43.50 5.71 18.58
C GLU A 150 -42.67 6.97 18.42
N ILE A 151 -42.78 7.69 17.31
CA ILE A 151 -42.13 9.00 17.10
C ILE A 151 -42.60 10.02 18.14
N ALA A 152 -43.89 10.03 18.50
CA ALA A 152 -44.42 10.92 19.54
C ALA A 152 -43.87 10.57 20.93
N ASN A 153 -43.63 9.30 21.23
CA ASN A 153 -43.04 8.87 22.49
C ASN A 153 -41.55 9.18 22.54
N LEU A 154 -40.80 8.85 21.48
CA LEU A 154 -39.37 9.17 21.35
C LEU A 154 -39.12 10.68 21.39
N SER A 155 -39.98 11.50 20.77
CA SER A 155 -39.85 12.96 20.85
C SER A 155 -40.14 13.52 22.24
N LYS A 156 -41.07 12.92 23.00
CA LYS A 156 -41.30 13.27 24.40
C LYS A 156 -40.13 12.85 25.29
N GLU A 157 -39.58 11.66 25.05
CA GLU A 157 -38.42 11.15 25.77
C GLU A 157 -37.17 11.99 25.50
N LEU A 158 -36.89 12.31 24.23
CA LEU A 158 -35.82 13.24 23.85
C LEU A 158 -36.02 14.63 24.45
N LYS A 159 -37.26 15.12 24.54
CA LYS A 159 -37.56 16.40 25.19
C LYS A 159 -37.35 16.35 26.70
N ALA A 160 -37.75 15.26 27.36
CA ALA A 160 -37.51 15.04 28.78
C ALA A 160 -36.01 14.85 29.12
N LEU A 161 -35.24 14.23 28.21
CA LEU A 161 -33.79 14.14 28.28
C LEU A 161 -33.09 15.47 27.98
N ALA A 162 -33.62 16.28 27.06
CA ALA A 162 -33.13 17.63 26.80
C ALA A 162 -33.35 18.55 28.01
N ASP A 163 -34.52 18.48 28.64
CA ASP A 163 -34.85 19.25 29.84
C ASP A 163 -34.07 18.77 31.08
N SER A 164 -33.68 17.48 31.14
CA SER A 164 -32.86 16.93 32.22
C SER A 164 -31.34 17.08 32.01
N SER A 165 -30.89 17.33 30.78
CA SER A 165 -29.46 17.48 30.42
C SER A 165 -28.94 18.92 30.41
N GLN A 166 -29.77 19.91 30.79
CA GLN A 166 -29.31 21.30 30.96
C GLN A 166 -28.37 21.49 32.17
N GLY A 167 -28.11 20.43 32.93
CA GLY A 167 -27.03 20.37 33.92
C GLY A 167 -26.34 19.02 33.89
N SER A 168 -25.17 18.95 33.25
CA SER A 168 -24.17 17.86 33.27
C SER A 168 -24.03 17.03 31.98
N SER A 169 -22.87 17.23 31.35
CA SER A 169 -22.11 16.24 30.57
C SER A 169 -22.55 15.92 29.14
N GLY A 170 -21.84 16.52 28.17
CA GLY A 170 -21.93 16.18 26.74
C GLY A 170 -20.58 16.28 26.02
N SER A 171 -19.49 15.85 26.66
CA SER A 171 -18.12 15.89 26.09
C SER A 171 -17.75 14.61 25.29
N GLY A 172 -18.52 13.52 25.42
CA GLY A 172 -18.20 12.22 24.83
C GLY A 172 -18.70 11.98 23.39
N GLU A 173 -19.88 12.49 23.04
CA GLU A 173 -20.50 12.24 21.72
C GLU A 173 -19.89 13.07 20.59
N SER A 174 -19.47 14.30 20.89
CA SER A 174 -18.84 15.21 19.92
C SER A 174 -17.47 14.70 19.45
N VAL A 175 -16.70 14.05 20.33
CA VAL A 175 -15.39 13.46 19.99
C VAL A 175 -15.55 12.28 19.04
N ASN A 176 -16.58 11.44 19.22
CA ASN A 176 -16.85 10.33 18.32
C ASN A 176 -17.38 10.80 16.96
N ALA A 177 -18.23 11.83 16.93
CA ALA A 177 -18.70 12.43 15.68
C ALA A 177 -17.55 13.11 14.90
N ALA A 178 -16.63 13.78 15.58
CA ALA A 178 -15.45 14.38 14.95
C ALA A 178 -14.52 13.32 14.35
N LYS A 179 -14.23 12.24 15.09
CA LYS A 179 -13.44 11.09 14.59
C LYS A 179 -14.13 10.40 13.41
N LEU A 180 -15.45 10.22 13.45
CA LEU A 180 -16.21 9.65 12.35
C LEU A 180 -16.14 10.55 11.10
N ARG A 181 -16.34 11.87 11.26
CA ARG A 181 -16.19 12.84 10.16
C ARG A 181 -14.78 12.81 9.57
N GLN A 182 -13.75 12.69 10.41
CA GLN A 182 -12.37 12.55 9.96
C GLN A 182 -12.17 11.26 9.15
N ARG A 183 -12.67 10.13 9.63
CA ARG A 183 -12.62 8.84 8.91
C ARG A 183 -13.38 8.88 7.59
N LEU A 184 -14.53 9.56 7.55
CA LEU A 184 -15.28 9.73 6.30
C LEU A 184 -14.53 10.61 5.31
N LYS A 185 -13.88 11.69 5.78
CA LYS A 185 -13.01 12.53 4.92
C LYS A 185 -11.84 11.73 4.35
N THR A 186 -11.18 10.90 5.14
CA THR A 186 -10.06 10.08 4.65
C THR A 186 -10.54 9.03 3.65
N MET A 187 -11.62 8.32 3.95
CA MET A 187 -12.19 7.34 3.02
C MET A 187 -12.65 7.99 1.71
N PHE A 188 -13.28 9.17 1.77
CA PHE A 188 -13.67 9.89 0.56
C PHE A 188 -12.45 10.32 -0.26
N ALA A 189 -11.44 10.90 0.39
CA ALA A 189 -10.20 11.30 -0.29
C ALA A 189 -9.49 10.11 -0.95
N GLU A 190 -9.43 8.95 -0.28
CA GLU A 190 -8.88 7.72 -0.84
C GLU A 190 -9.68 7.24 -2.06
N ARG A 191 -11.01 7.22 -1.98
CA ARG A 191 -11.86 6.79 -3.11
C ARG A 191 -11.75 7.73 -4.30
N VAL A 192 -11.70 9.04 -4.07
CA VAL A 192 -11.49 10.04 -5.13
C VAL A 192 -10.10 9.88 -5.75
N LYS A 193 -9.06 9.59 -4.95
CA LYS A 193 -7.71 9.33 -5.44
C LYS A 193 -7.66 8.10 -6.34
N VAL A 194 -8.23 6.98 -5.89
CA VAL A 194 -8.31 5.74 -6.68
C VAL A 194 -9.10 5.95 -7.97
N LEU A 195 -10.20 6.69 -7.92
CA LEU A 195 -10.97 7.04 -9.12
C LEU A 195 -10.14 7.87 -10.10
N ARG A 196 -9.41 8.88 -9.61
CA ARG A 196 -8.54 9.72 -10.44
C ARG A 196 -7.42 8.91 -11.09
N GLU A 197 -6.81 7.99 -10.34
CA GLU A 197 -5.78 7.08 -10.85
C GLU A 197 -6.36 6.14 -11.92
N ALA A 198 -7.54 5.56 -11.68
CA ALA A 198 -8.21 4.70 -12.64
C ALA A 198 -8.58 5.46 -13.93
N VAL A 199 -9.16 6.65 -13.83
CA VAL A 199 -9.49 7.48 -15.00
C VAL A 199 -8.25 7.86 -15.77
N TYR A 200 -7.15 8.22 -15.09
CA TYR A 200 -5.88 8.55 -15.74
C TYR A 200 -5.33 7.35 -16.53
N LEU A 201 -5.35 6.15 -15.96
CA LEU A 201 -4.86 4.94 -16.63
C LEU A 201 -5.76 4.51 -17.80
N LEU A 202 -7.08 4.69 -17.69
CA LEU A 202 -8.04 4.26 -18.71
C LEU A 202 -8.18 5.24 -19.87
N THR A 203 -8.19 6.54 -19.57
CA THR A 203 -8.49 7.60 -20.56
C THR A 203 -7.25 8.39 -20.97
N GLY A 204 -6.15 8.29 -20.22
CA GLY A 204 -4.97 9.12 -20.41
C GLY A 204 -5.14 10.56 -19.88
N TRP A 205 -6.26 10.89 -19.23
CA TRP A 205 -6.52 12.24 -18.73
C TRP A 205 -6.43 12.30 -17.21
N LYS A 206 -5.57 13.19 -16.70
CA LYS A 206 -5.47 13.50 -15.28
C LYS A 206 -6.43 14.63 -14.96
N VAL A 207 -7.44 14.32 -14.15
CA VAL A 207 -8.51 15.25 -13.74
C VAL A 207 -8.21 15.78 -12.34
N ASP A 208 -7.84 17.05 -12.23
CA ASP A 208 -7.62 17.76 -10.98
C ASP A 208 -8.70 18.83 -10.79
N MET A 209 -9.16 19.07 -9.57
CA MET A 209 -10.16 20.09 -9.27
C MET A 209 -9.47 21.30 -8.64
N ALA A 210 -9.43 22.42 -9.35
CA ALA A 210 -8.90 23.69 -8.88
C ALA A 210 -9.97 24.39 -8.03
N THR A 211 -9.58 24.78 -6.82
CA THR A 211 -10.50 25.20 -5.76
C THR A 211 -10.77 26.69 -5.86
N ASP A 212 -11.68 27.09 -6.74
CA ASP A 212 -12.34 28.38 -6.61
C ASP A 212 -13.70 28.20 -5.93
N ARG A 213 -13.99 29.01 -4.90
CA ARG A 213 -15.13 28.78 -3.99
C ARG A 213 -16.49 29.02 -4.67
N GLU A 214 -16.49 29.80 -5.75
CA GLU A 214 -17.71 30.24 -6.43
C GLU A 214 -17.95 29.50 -7.76
N ASN A 215 -16.90 29.03 -8.44
CA ASN A 215 -17.03 28.17 -9.62
C ASN A 215 -15.91 27.11 -9.63
N PRO A 216 -16.19 25.84 -9.30
CA PRO A 216 -15.16 24.80 -9.28
C PRO A 216 -14.63 24.56 -10.69
N GLN A 217 -13.33 24.77 -10.87
CA GLN A 217 -12.64 24.57 -12.14
C GLN A 217 -12.04 23.16 -12.21
N LEU A 218 -12.18 22.50 -13.35
CA LEU A 218 -11.59 21.21 -13.66
C LEU A 218 -10.37 21.41 -14.54
N ARG A 219 -9.21 21.00 -14.03
CA ARG A 219 -7.95 20.99 -14.76
C ARG A 219 -7.70 19.59 -15.33
N LEU A 220 -7.67 19.51 -16.66
CA LEU A 220 -7.32 18.31 -17.40
C LEU A 220 -5.88 18.41 -17.88
N ARG A 221 -5.09 17.37 -17.59
CA ARG A 221 -3.74 17.21 -18.15
C ARG A 221 -3.67 15.87 -18.88
N SER A 222 -3.23 15.91 -20.14
CA SER A 222 -3.03 14.69 -20.93
C SER A 222 -1.77 13.95 -20.49
N MET A 223 -1.81 12.62 -20.57
CA MET A 223 -0.64 11.74 -20.44
C MET A 223 0.40 12.00 -21.53
N TYR A 224 -0.04 12.52 -22.68
CA TYR A 224 0.79 12.82 -23.84
C TYR A 224 1.15 14.31 -23.96
N ALA A 225 1.02 15.08 -22.87
CA ALA A 225 1.40 16.49 -22.84
C ALA A 225 2.91 16.64 -23.10
N GLU A 226 3.29 17.58 -23.97
CA GLU A 226 4.70 17.85 -24.30
C GLU A 226 5.38 18.67 -23.19
N LYS A 227 4.63 19.58 -22.55
CA LYS A 227 5.10 20.38 -21.42
C LYS A 227 4.26 20.11 -20.16
N GLU A 228 4.88 20.24 -18.99
CA GLU A 228 4.21 20.01 -17.70
C GLU A 228 3.08 21.01 -17.40
N ASP A 229 3.15 22.19 -18.04
CA ASP A 229 2.15 23.26 -17.91
C ASP A 229 0.98 23.12 -18.88
N ASP A 230 1.08 22.22 -19.87
CA ASP A 230 0.01 21.98 -20.84
C ASP A 230 -1.20 21.37 -20.14
N SER A 231 -2.22 22.21 -19.98
CA SER A 231 -3.46 21.83 -19.32
C SER A 231 -4.64 22.59 -19.88
N LEU A 232 -5.77 21.89 -19.94
CA LEU A 232 -7.06 22.45 -20.28
C LEU A 232 -7.80 22.75 -18.98
N LEU A 233 -8.42 23.92 -18.89
CA LEU A 233 -9.26 24.30 -17.76
C LEU A 233 -10.70 24.34 -18.23
N PHE A 234 -11.57 23.65 -17.51
CA PHE A 234 -13.00 23.67 -17.72
C PHE A 234 -13.68 24.25 -16.48
N ALA A 235 -14.73 25.03 -16.69
CA ALA A 235 -15.59 25.49 -15.61
C ALA A 235 -17.03 25.16 -15.94
N TRP A 236 -17.86 25.01 -14.91
CA TRP A 236 -19.29 24.90 -15.13
C TRP A 236 -19.82 26.28 -15.51
N LYS A 237 -20.68 26.34 -16.53
CA LYS A 237 -21.36 27.56 -16.91
C LYS A 237 -22.18 28.07 -15.73
N SER A 238 -21.91 29.29 -15.28
CA SER A 238 -22.70 29.88 -14.21
C SER A 238 -24.04 30.37 -14.79
N PRO A 239 -25.15 30.33 -14.04
CA PRO A 239 -26.43 30.85 -14.50
C PRO A 239 -26.43 32.37 -14.71
N LYS A 240 -25.35 33.08 -14.37
CA LYS A 240 -25.18 34.51 -14.65
C LYS A 240 -24.71 34.76 -16.09
N ASP A 241 -23.95 33.84 -16.67
CA ASP A 241 -23.40 33.98 -18.03
C ASP A 241 -24.42 33.56 -19.12
N SER A 242 -25.42 32.75 -18.75
CA SER A 242 -26.56 32.43 -19.64
C SER A 242 -27.56 33.58 -19.80
N ALA A 243 -27.49 34.62 -18.97
CA ALA A 243 -28.38 35.78 -19.02
C ALA A 243 -27.93 36.86 -20.02
N GLU A 244 -26.63 36.98 -20.31
CA GLU A 244 -26.11 37.99 -21.25
C GLU A 244 -26.12 37.52 -22.73
N ALA A 245 -26.28 36.21 -23.00
CA ALA A 245 -26.22 35.65 -24.34
C ALA A 245 -27.59 35.37 -25.01
N ALA A 246 -28.72 35.66 -24.35
CA ALA A 246 -30.05 35.43 -24.95
C ALA A 246 -31.11 36.44 -24.47
N PRO A 247 -31.47 37.46 -25.27
CA PRO A 247 -32.79 38.03 -25.17
C PRO A 247 -33.77 37.13 -25.94
N GLU A 248 -34.96 36.93 -25.37
CA GLU A 248 -36.11 36.22 -25.97
C GLU A 248 -36.15 34.68 -25.88
N ALA A 249 -36.40 34.17 -24.68
CA ALA A 249 -37.40 33.10 -24.51
C ALA A 249 -37.91 33.11 -23.07
N ALA A 250 -39.14 33.59 -22.90
CA ALA A 250 -39.83 33.61 -21.63
C ALA A 250 -40.11 32.18 -21.11
N GLY A 251 -39.79 31.96 -19.84
CA GLY A 251 -40.47 30.98 -18.99
C GLY A 251 -40.02 29.52 -19.15
N ALA A 252 -38.87 29.16 -18.59
CA ALA A 252 -38.57 27.78 -18.24
C ALA A 252 -38.21 27.67 -16.74
N LYS A 253 -38.95 26.80 -16.06
CA LYS A 253 -38.92 26.58 -14.62
C LYS A 253 -37.54 26.09 -14.17
N ALA A 254 -37.05 26.66 -13.07
CA ALA A 254 -35.96 26.10 -12.29
C ALA A 254 -36.32 24.66 -11.86
N GLY A 255 -35.66 23.66 -12.45
CA GLY A 255 -35.89 22.27 -12.08
C GLY A 255 -35.54 21.25 -13.16
N THR A 256 -34.27 21.18 -13.57
CA THR A 256 -33.66 19.97 -14.13
C THR A 256 -32.15 20.05 -13.82
N GLU A 257 -31.62 19.16 -13.00
CA GLU A 257 -30.21 19.20 -12.53
C GLU A 257 -29.19 18.79 -13.62
N ASP A 258 -29.67 18.49 -14.84
CA ASP A 258 -28.91 17.81 -15.89
C ASP A 258 -28.26 18.74 -16.94
N GLU A 259 -28.42 20.07 -16.85
CA GLU A 259 -27.88 21.01 -17.84
C GLU A 259 -26.73 21.87 -17.29
N ARG A 260 -25.84 21.29 -16.48
CA ARG A 260 -24.58 21.96 -16.17
C ARG A 260 -23.62 21.74 -17.33
N GLU A 261 -23.57 22.69 -18.26
CA GLU A 261 -22.62 22.67 -19.38
C GLU A 261 -21.20 22.99 -18.88
N LEU A 262 -20.20 22.22 -19.33
CA LEU A 262 -18.78 22.53 -19.11
C LEU A 262 -18.29 23.44 -20.23
N GLN A 263 -17.74 24.59 -19.87
CA GLN A 263 -17.11 25.53 -20.79
C GLN A 263 -15.59 25.42 -20.68
N LEU A 264 -14.94 25.37 -21.84
CA LEU A 264 -13.49 25.47 -21.92
C LEU A 264 -13.08 26.92 -21.62
N LEU A 265 -12.21 27.10 -20.63
CA LEU A 265 -11.59 28.38 -20.32
C LEU A 265 -10.33 28.58 -21.17
N GLU A 266 -10.00 29.83 -21.43
CA GLU A 266 -8.78 30.20 -22.14
C GLU A 266 -7.55 29.81 -21.31
N THR A 267 -6.77 28.86 -21.82
CA THR A 267 -5.46 28.49 -21.27
C THR A 267 -4.38 28.75 -22.33
N PRO A 268 -3.11 28.98 -21.94
CA PRO A 268 -2.03 29.16 -22.91
C PRO A 268 -1.90 27.96 -23.87
N PHE A 269 -2.23 26.76 -23.40
CA PHE A 269 -2.30 25.56 -24.23
C PHE A 269 -3.50 25.58 -25.19
N ALA A 270 -4.69 25.97 -24.71
CA ALA A 270 -5.88 26.07 -25.56
C ALA A 270 -5.72 27.12 -26.67
N LEU A 271 -5.05 28.25 -26.38
CA LEU A 271 -4.76 29.29 -27.37
C LEU A 271 -3.72 28.86 -28.41
N GLY A 272 -2.79 27.98 -28.05
CA GLY A 272 -1.75 27.46 -28.94
C GLY A 272 -2.16 26.22 -29.73
N ALA A 273 -3.30 25.60 -29.39
CA ALA A 273 -3.79 24.40 -30.05
C ALA A 273 -4.53 24.75 -31.35
N ASP A 274 -4.33 23.92 -32.38
CA ASP A 274 -4.99 24.08 -33.67
C ASP A 274 -6.52 24.11 -33.52
N SER A 275 -7.19 24.92 -34.34
CA SER A 275 -8.66 24.97 -34.40
C SER A 275 -9.31 23.62 -34.70
N ARG A 276 -8.56 22.69 -35.31
CA ARG A 276 -9.00 21.31 -35.54
C ARG A 276 -9.17 20.51 -34.25
N SER A 277 -8.38 20.82 -33.23
CA SER A 277 -8.37 20.12 -31.95
C SER A 277 -9.65 20.34 -31.14
N PHE A 278 -10.39 21.43 -31.41
CA PHE A 278 -11.63 21.76 -30.71
C PHE A 278 -12.88 21.68 -31.58
N ILE A 279 -12.79 21.14 -32.81
CA ILE A 279 -13.96 20.98 -33.70
C ILE A 279 -15.09 20.21 -33.00
N TYR A 280 -14.76 19.18 -32.21
CA TYR A 280 -15.76 18.38 -31.52
C TYR A 280 -16.45 19.13 -30.38
N LEU A 281 -15.72 20.01 -29.72
CA LEU A 281 -16.24 20.88 -28.68
C LEU A 281 -17.13 21.99 -29.26
N GLU A 282 -16.71 22.63 -30.34
CA GLU A 282 -17.42 23.77 -30.93
C GLU A 282 -18.61 23.37 -31.80
N LYS A 283 -18.45 22.34 -32.64
CA LYS A 283 -19.45 21.94 -33.64
C LYS A 283 -20.45 20.93 -33.11
N TYR A 284 -20.01 20.03 -32.22
CA TYR A 284 -20.84 18.93 -31.72
C TYR A 284 -21.15 19.04 -30.22
N HIS A 285 -20.69 20.11 -29.54
CA HIS A 285 -20.90 20.35 -28.11
C HIS A 285 -20.57 19.13 -27.25
N SER A 286 -19.58 18.34 -27.68
CA SER A 286 -19.21 17.07 -27.06
C SER A 286 -17.79 17.17 -26.54
N VAL A 287 -17.65 17.21 -25.22
CA VAL A 287 -16.34 17.19 -24.53
C VAL A 287 -15.59 15.86 -24.70
N PRO A 288 -16.26 14.69 -24.69
CA PRO A 288 -15.56 13.40 -24.83
C PRO A 288 -15.12 13.03 -26.26
N ALA A 289 -15.55 13.76 -27.29
CA ALA A 289 -15.41 13.37 -28.70
C ALA A 289 -14.16 13.95 -29.38
#